data_AF-A0A955PNA9-F1
#
_entry.id   AF-A0A955PNA9-F1
#
_cell.length_a   1.000
_cell.length_b   1.000
_cell.length_c   1.000
_cell.angle_alpha   90.00
_cell.angle_beta   90.00
_cell.angle_gamma   90.00
#
_symmetry.space_group_name_H-M   'P 1'
#
loop_
_entity.id
_entity.type
_entity.pdbx_description
1 polymer ?
#
loop_
_entity_poly.entity_id
_entity_poly.type
_entity_poly.pdbx_seq_one_letter_code
_entity_poly.pdbx_strand_id
1 'polypeptide(L)'
;QDFISGLNALGQGTFRFPSEAEWEYACRAGSNSRFFFGDSLNCDDNCADCAENLLATNTRADYMWHCFTDGINGYTRGPKEVGSLLPNPFGLYDMHGNVWEYCQDWYHPTYSGAPTDGSAWEDPVSTQRIYRGGHSFAHADICRSAFRSAIDPSTRHTYAGVRIAMDAPK
;
A
#
# COMPACT_ATOMS: atom_id res chain seq x y z
N GLN A 1 0.52 19.68 -1.17
CA GLN A 1 1.55 18.71 -1.62
C GLN A 1 2.95 19.29 -1.39
N ASP A 2 3.15 20.06 -0.32
CA ASP A 2 4.31 20.96 -0.19
C ASP A 2 5.64 20.19 -0.08
N PHE A 3 5.59 18.98 0.50
CA PHE A 3 6.72 18.06 0.54
C PHE A 3 7.25 17.70 -0.87
N ILE A 4 6.36 17.34 -1.80
CA ILE A 4 6.73 17.02 -3.18
C ILE A 4 7.28 18.25 -3.90
N SER A 5 6.66 19.41 -3.71
CA SER A 5 7.17 20.67 -4.26
C SER A 5 8.59 20.96 -3.76
N GLY A 6 8.87 20.69 -2.48
CA GLY A 6 10.21 20.78 -1.91
C GLY A 6 11.21 19.82 -2.54
N LEU A 7 10.83 18.55 -2.75
CA LEU A 7 11.69 17.57 -3.44
C LEU A 7 12.01 17.98 -4.88
N ASN A 8 11.00 18.45 -5.63
CA ASN A 8 11.18 18.90 -7.00
C ASN A 8 12.06 20.14 -7.12
N ALA A 9 12.04 21.03 -6.12
CA ALA A 9 12.93 22.20 -6.07
C ALA A 9 14.41 21.83 -5.94
N LEU A 10 14.75 20.60 -5.54
CA LEU A 10 16.13 20.11 -5.50
C LEU A 10 16.68 19.79 -6.90
N GLY A 11 15.83 19.72 -7.93
CA GLY A 11 16.25 19.47 -9.32
C GLY A 11 16.82 18.07 -9.57
N GLN A 12 16.53 17.10 -8.70
CA GLN A 12 17.05 15.72 -8.79
C GLN A 12 16.14 14.76 -9.56
N GLY A 13 14.99 15.23 -10.05
CA GLY A 13 14.01 14.43 -10.77
C GLY A 13 12.63 15.08 -10.75
N THR A 14 11.65 14.39 -11.30
CA THR A 14 10.23 14.75 -11.20
C THR A 14 9.55 13.79 -10.25
N PHE A 15 9.34 14.25 -9.02
CA PHE A 15 8.69 13.53 -7.94
C PHE A 15 7.20 13.83 -7.91
N ARG A 16 6.41 12.81 -7.59
CA ARG A 16 4.94 12.87 -7.44
C ARG A 16 4.45 11.73 -6.53
N PHE A 17 3.17 11.74 -6.18
CA PHE A 17 2.56 10.51 -5.68
C PHE A 17 2.46 9.47 -6.81
N PRO A 18 2.56 8.17 -6.52
CA PRO A 18 2.24 7.15 -7.51
C PRO A 18 0.77 7.26 -7.93
N SER A 19 0.45 6.86 -9.16
CA SER A 19 -0.94 6.56 -9.48
C SER A 19 -1.40 5.32 -8.72
N GLU A 20 -2.72 5.13 -8.61
CA GLU A 20 -3.31 3.92 -8.03
C GLU A 20 -2.86 2.67 -8.80
N ALA A 21 -2.76 2.79 -10.13
CA ALA A 21 -2.30 1.71 -10.99
C ALA A 21 -0.82 1.38 -10.76
N GLU A 22 0.06 2.38 -10.68
CA GLU A 22 1.48 2.19 -10.37
C GLU A 22 1.66 1.58 -8.97
N TRP A 23 0.91 2.06 -7.97
CA TRP A 23 0.98 1.52 -6.62
C TRP A 23 0.58 0.05 -6.59
N GLU A 24 -0.53 -0.33 -7.24
CA GLU A 24 -0.98 -1.74 -7.27
C GLU A 24 0.02 -2.61 -8.04
N TYR A 25 0.53 -2.14 -9.18
CA TYR A 25 1.57 -2.84 -9.94
C TYR A 25 2.82 -3.09 -9.09
N ALA A 26 3.29 -2.06 -8.40
CA ALA A 26 4.43 -2.12 -7.51
C ALA A 26 4.19 -3.06 -6.31
N CYS A 27 2.98 -3.02 -5.73
CA CYS A 27 2.57 -3.88 -4.62
C CYS A 27 2.61 -5.35 -5.03
N ARG A 28 2.00 -5.67 -6.19
CA ARG A 28 1.91 -7.02 -6.74
C ARG A 28 3.26 -7.61 -7.13
N ALA A 29 4.19 -6.78 -7.63
CA ALA A 29 5.52 -7.21 -8.05
C ALA A 29 5.52 -8.49 -8.91
N GLY A 30 4.61 -8.53 -9.89
CA GLY A 30 4.43 -9.64 -10.82
C GLY A 30 3.42 -10.71 -10.39
N SER A 31 2.87 -10.63 -9.17
CA SER A 31 1.87 -11.57 -8.67
C SER A 31 0.42 -11.19 -9.04
N ASN A 32 -0.39 -12.21 -9.31
CA ASN A 32 -1.84 -12.08 -9.49
C ASN A 32 -2.66 -12.49 -8.25
N SER A 33 -2.01 -12.88 -7.15
CA SER A 33 -2.70 -13.29 -5.92
C SER A 33 -3.22 -12.10 -5.09
N ARG A 34 -3.92 -12.41 -3.98
CA ARG A 34 -4.42 -11.43 -2.99
C ARG A 34 -3.31 -10.59 -2.38
N PHE A 35 -2.14 -11.19 -2.14
CA PHE A 35 -0.92 -10.54 -1.66
C PHE A 35 0.24 -10.88 -2.60
N PHE A 36 1.34 -10.14 -2.61
CA PHE A 36 2.47 -10.51 -3.48
C PHE A 36 3.06 -11.88 -3.15
N PHE A 37 3.00 -12.27 -1.88
CA PHE A 37 3.54 -13.52 -1.37
C PHE A 37 2.58 -14.72 -1.50
N GLY A 38 1.40 -14.53 -2.10
CA GLY A 38 0.44 -15.61 -2.35
C GLY A 38 -0.98 -15.28 -1.89
N ASP A 39 -1.87 -16.24 -2.05
CA ASP A 39 -3.28 -16.05 -1.71
C ASP A 39 -3.59 -16.33 -0.25
N SER A 40 -2.74 -17.04 0.49
CA SER A 40 -3.09 -17.49 1.86
C SER A 40 -4.45 -18.21 1.86
N LEU A 41 -4.67 -19.17 0.96
CA LEU A 41 -5.94 -19.91 0.87
C LEU A 41 -6.14 -20.73 2.17
N ASN A 42 -7.37 -20.82 2.68
CA ASN A 42 -7.76 -21.56 3.90
C ASN A 42 -7.51 -20.86 5.26
N CYS A 43 -7.29 -19.54 5.26
CA CYS A 43 -7.41 -18.71 6.46
C CYS A 43 -8.37 -17.55 6.15
N ASP A 44 -9.12 -17.13 7.16
CA ASP A 44 -9.92 -15.92 7.06
C ASP A 44 -8.98 -14.71 6.86
N ASP A 45 -9.43 -13.72 6.11
CA ASP A 45 -8.69 -12.47 5.91
C ASP A 45 -8.86 -11.54 7.13
N ASN A 46 -8.69 -12.10 8.34
CA ASN A 46 -8.81 -11.42 9.63
C ASN A 46 -7.43 -11.27 10.31
N CYS A 47 -7.37 -11.44 11.63
CA CYS A 47 -6.16 -11.31 12.43
C CYS A 47 -5.37 -12.59 12.66
N ALA A 48 -5.92 -13.75 12.30
CA ALA A 48 -5.18 -14.99 12.40
C ALA A 48 -4.14 -15.08 11.28
N ASP A 49 -2.94 -15.52 11.63
CA ASP A 49 -2.03 -16.03 10.63
C ASP A 49 -2.58 -17.35 10.07
N CYS A 50 -2.12 -17.69 8.87
CA CYS A 50 -2.55 -18.91 8.20
C CYS A 50 -1.84 -20.10 8.84
N ALA A 51 -2.45 -21.29 8.77
CA ALA A 51 -1.82 -22.51 9.25
C ALA A 51 -0.39 -22.65 8.70
N GLU A 52 0.54 -23.12 9.55
CA GLU A 52 1.95 -23.31 9.18
C GLU A 52 2.06 -24.08 7.85
N ASN A 53 2.97 -23.63 6.97
CA ASN A 53 3.24 -24.19 5.64
C ASN A 53 2.23 -23.85 4.51
N LEU A 54 1.26 -22.94 4.71
CA LEU A 54 0.47 -22.39 3.60
C LEU A 54 1.28 -21.45 2.69
N LEU A 55 2.28 -20.81 3.27
CA LEU A 55 3.37 -20.15 2.58
C LEU A 55 4.60 -21.04 2.85
N ALA A 56 5.21 -21.60 1.81
CA ALA A 56 6.10 -22.77 1.94
C ALA A 56 7.25 -22.61 2.96
N THR A 57 7.69 -21.38 3.23
CA THR A 57 8.83 -21.10 4.12
C THR A 57 8.64 -19.89 5.04
N ASN A 58 7.52 -19.17 4.96
CA ASN A 58 7.29 -17.89 5.63
C ASN A 58 5.84 -17.83 6.15
N THR A 59 5.47 -16.77 6.86
CA THR A 59 4.08 -16.50 7.26
C THR A 59 3.65 -15.07 6.87
N ARG A 60 2.39 -14.68 7.12
CA ARG A 60 1.94 -13.30 6.84
C ARG A 60 2.77 -12.28 7.63
N ALA A 61 3.18 -12.64 8.85
CA ALA A 61 3.96 -11.77 9.72
C ALA A 61 5.34 -11.41 9.16
N ASP A 62 5.89 -12.21 8.25
CA ASP A 62 7.17 -11.91 7.59
C ASP A 62 7.06 -10.82 6.51
N TYR A 63 5.84 -10.51 6.05
CA TYR A 63 5.60 -9.66 4.88
C TYR A 63 4.60 -8.53 5.11
N MET A 64 3.80 -8.60 6.16
CA MET A 64 2.67 -7.71 6.38
C MET A 64 2.52 -7.30 7.85
N TRP A 65 2.26 -6.01 8.03
CA TRP A 65 1.86 -5.43 9.31
C TRP A 65 0.34 -5.32 9.39
N HIS A 66 -0.33 -6.21 10.11
CA HIS A 66 -1.80 -6.22 10.23
C HIS A 66 -2.22 -6.63 11.63
N CYS A 67 -3.41 -6.25 12.08
CA CYS A 67 -4.00 -6.77 13.32
C CYS A 67 -3.10 -6.73 14.56
N PHE A 68 -2.25 -5.70 14.70
CA PHE A 68 -1.27 -5.66 15.77
C PHE A 68 -0.31 -6.87 15.78
N THR A 69 0.07 -7.44 14.62
CA THR A 69 1.02 -8.55 14.53
C THR A 69 2.35 -8.16 15.17
N ASP A 70 2.44 -8.40 16.47
CA ASP A 70 3.64 -8.49 17.28
C ASP A 70 3.50 -9.83 18.04
N GLY A 71 4.15 -10.89 17.53
CA GLY A 71 4.24 -12.18 18.21
C GLY A 71 5.29 -12.25 19.32
N ILE A 72 6.08 -11.19 19.58
CA ILE A 72 7.20 -11.25 20.53
C ILE A 72 7.35 -9.91 21.28
N ASN A 73 7.06 -9.91 22.59
CA ASN A 73 7.57 -8.95 23.59
C ASN A 73 7.12 -7.47 23.57
N GLY A 74 5.81 -7.23 23.68
CA GLY A 74 5.33 -6.00 24.32
C GLY A 74 4.80 -4.93 23.37
N TYR A 75 3.64 -4.41 23.74
CA TYR A 75 2.81 -3.50 22.97
C TYR A 75 3.54 -2.23 22.50
N THR A 76 3.74 -2.09 21.19
CA THR A 76 3.86 -0.75 20.59
C THR A 76 2.74 -0.54 19.57
N ARG A 77 1.68 0.14 20.00
CA ARG A 77 0.62 0.64 19.11
C ARG A 77 1.22 1.69 18.17
N GLY A 78 1.02 1.53 16.87
CA GLY A 78 1.34 2.54 15.87
C GLY A 78 1.98 1.97 14.61
N PRO A 79 2.45 2.85 13.71
CA PRO A 79 3.34 2.49 12.62
C PRO A 79 4.64 1.86 13.14
N LYS A 80 5.23 0.99 12.34
CA LYS A 80 6.53 0.35 12.59
C LYS A 80 7.62 0.99 11.72
N GLU A 81 8.88 0.78 12.08
CA GLU A 81 10.02 1.22 11.29
C GLU A 81 9.94 0.64 9.87
N VAL A 82 10.08 1.51 8.87
CA VAL A 82 9.98 1.15 7.46
C VAL A 82 11.06 0.13 7.10
N GLY A 83 10.69 -0.90 6.35
CA GLY A 83 11.65 -1.91 5.87
C GLY A 83 12.04 -2.97 6.90
N SER A 84 11.27 -3.12 7.98
CA SER A 84 11.53 -4.11 9.03
C SER A 84 11.06 -5.53 8.70
N LEU A 85 10.22 -5.70 7.68
CA LEU A 85 9.75 -7.00 7.17
C LEU A 85 10.44 -7.36 5.85
N LEU A 86 10.14 -8.52 5.28
CA LEU A 86 10.70 -8.93 3.99
C LEU A 86 10.10 -8.12 2.82
N PRO A 87 10.92 -7.72 1.83
CA PRO A 87 10.43 -6.98 0.67
C PRO A 87 9.70 -7.90 -0.32
N ASN A 88 8.92 -7.29 -1.22
CA ASN A 88 8.41 -7.96 -2.41
C ASN A 88 9.51 -8.16 -3.48
N PRO A 89 9.25 -8.91 -4.57
CA PRO A 89 10.23 -9.14 -5.63
C PRO A 89 10.79 -7.89 -6.33
N PHE A 90 10.15 -6.73 -6.21
CA PHE A 90 10.68 -5.45 -6.71
C PHE A 90 11.55 -4.71 -5.68
N GLY A 91 11.79 -5.32 -4.51
CA GLY A 91 12.57 -4.71 -3.43
C GLY A 91 11.78 -3.69 -2.60
N LEU A 92 10.45 -3.66 -2.72
CA LEU A 92 9.60 -2.73 -1.99
C LEU A 92 9.10 -3.34 -0.69
N TYR A 93 9.19 -2.56 0.37
CA TYR A 93 8.78 -2.93 1.72
C TYR A 93 7.43 -2.34 2.07
N ASP A 94 6.78 -2.94 3.08
CA ASP A 94 5.55 -2.43 3.70
C ASP A 94 4.42 -2.17 2.68
N MET A 95 4.38 -2.93 1.58
CA MET A 95 3.30 -2.84 0.58
C MET A 95 1.97 -3.44 1.09
N HIS A 96 2.01 -4.15 2.21
CA HIS A 96 0.87 -4.75 2.88
C HIS A 96 0.89 -4.32 4.36
N GLY A 97 0.14 -3.29 4.71
CA GLY A 97 0.00 -2.78 6.06
C GLY A 97 0.90 -1.60 6.42
N ASN A 98 1.22 -1.48 7.72
CA ASN A 98 1.96 -0.40 8.37
C ASN A 98 1.15 0.92 8.39
N VAL A 99 1.10 1.61 7.28
CA VAL A 99 0.32 2.84 7.08
C VAL A 99 -0.31 2.84 5.69
N TRP A 100 -1.47 3.48 5.57
CA TRP A 100 -2.07 3.76 4.28
C TRP A 100 -1.17 4.69 3.48
N GLU A 101 -1.20 4.59 2.16
CA GLU A 101 -0.40 5.46 1.30
C GLU A 101 -1.23 6.16 0.25
N TYR A 102 -1.17 7.49 0.26
CA TYR A 102 -1.84 8.31 -0.74
C TYR A 102 -1.33 8.01 -2.15
N CYS A 103 -2.29 7.88 -3.07
CA CYS A 103 -2.07 7.90 -4.50
C CYS A 103 -2.50 9.25 -5.08
N GLN A 104 -2.04 9.54 -6.30
CA GLN A 104 -2.45 10.74 -7.02
C GLN A 104 -3.94 10.70 -7.39
N ASP A 105 -4.55 9.54 -7.58
CA ASP A 105 -5.90 9.39 -8.14
C ASP A 105 -7.02 9.98 -7.26
N TRP A 106 -8.03 10.53 -7.92
CA TRP A 106 -9.32 10.80 -7.30
C TRP A 106 -10.15 9.52 -7.19
N TYR A 107 -10.98 9.43 -6.15
CA TYR A 107 -11.86 8.30 -5.95
C TYR A 107 -12.97 8.24 -7.01
N HIS A 108 -13.07 7.07 -7.63
CA HIS A 108 -14.14 6.67 -8.53
C HIS A 108 -14.79 5.38 -8.00
N PRO A 109 -16.13 5.24 -8.04
CA PRO A 109 -16.81 4.09 -7.47
C PRO A 109 -16.58 2.79 -8.25
N THR A 110 -16.14 2.86 -9.50
CA THR A 110 -15.84 1.71 -10.35
C THR A 110 -14.59 1.99 -11.19
N TYR A 111 -14.03 0.95 -11.82
CA TYR A 111 -12.95 1.08 -12.80
C TYR A 111 -13.43 1.26 -14.25
N SER A 112 -14.74 1.46 -14.47
CA SER A 112 -15.27 1.71 -15.82
C SER A 112 -14.74 3.04 -16.36
N GLY A 113 -13.91 2.99 -17.39
CA GLY A 113 -13.26 4.17 -17.97
C GLY A 113 -11.93 4.57 -17.31
N ALA A 114 -11.37 3.70 -16.45
CA ALA A 114 -10.07 3.95 -15.84
C ALA A 114 -8.95 4.04 -16.91
N PRO A 115 -7.93 4.87 -16.69
CA PRO A 115 -6.72 4.85 -17.51
C PRO A 115 -6.08 3.46 -17.53
N THR A 116 -5.53 3.05 -18.67
CA THR A 116 -4.89 1.74 -18.88
C THR A 116 -3.39 1.84 -19.17
N ASP A 117 -2.86 3.05 -19.13
CA ASP A 117 -1.45 3.39 -19.39
C ASP A 117 -0.65 3.66 -18.10
N GLY A 118 -1.27 3.44 -16.93
CA GLY A 118 -0.67 3.72 -15.63
C GLY A 118 -0.76 5.18 -15.17
N SER A 119 -1.33 6.08 -15.97
CA SER A 119 -1.56 7.46 -15.54
C SER A 119 -2.59 7.53 -14.40
N ALA A 120 -2.48 8.57 -13.57
CA ALA A 120 -3.41 8.81 -12.48
C ALA A 120 -4.79 9.24 -13.01
N TRP A 121 -5.86 8.71 -12.42
CA TRP A 121 -7.23 9.07 -12.76
C TRP A 121 -7.63 10.39 -12.08
N GLU A 122 -7.36 11.50 -12.76
CA GLU A 122 -7.58 12.86 -12.23
C GLU A 122 -8.87 13.54 -12.70
N ASP A 123 -9.62 12.95 -13.64
CA ASP A 123 -10.88 13.48 -14.15
C ASP A 123 -11.98 12.40 -14.21
N PRO A 124 -13.19 12.66 -13.68
CA PRO A 124 -13.61 13.86 -12.95
C PRO A 124 -12.94 14.02 -11.58
N VAL A 125 -12.82 15.27 -11.14
CA VAL A 125 -12.40 15.60 -9.76
C VAL A 125 -13.43 15.08 -8.76
N SER A 126 -12.94 14.40 -7.72
CA SER A 126 -13.74 13.86 -6.61
C SER A 126 -13.49 14.64 -5.31
N THR A 127 -14.22 14.31 -4.25
CA THR A 127 -14.00 14.87 -2.91
C THR A 127 -12.98 14.07 -2.10
N GLN A 128 -12.59 12.88 -2.57
CA GLN A 128 -11.69 11.98 -1.84
C GLN A 128 -10.55 11.50 -2.74
N ARG A 129 -9.33 11.44 -2.21
CA ARG A 129 -8.17 10.82 -2.89
C ARG A 129 -8.04 9.36 -2.49
N ILE A 130 -7.49 8.56 -3.40
CA ILE A 130 -7.20 7.15 -3.12
C ILE A 130 -6.03 7.03 -2.15
N TYR A 131 -6.13 6.05 -1.26
CA TYR A 131 -4.99 5.48 -0.55
C TYR A 131 -5.06 3.95 -0.55
N ARG A 132 -3.89 3.32 -0.46
CA ARG A 132 -3.69 1.88 -0.66
C ARG A 132 -2.82 1.28 0.44
N GLY A 133 -2.81 -0.05 0.55
CA GLY A 133 -1.89 -0.81 1.41
C GLY A 133 -2.43 -1.27 2.74
N GLY A 134 -3.42 -0.60 3.32
CA GLY A 134 -3.89 -0.90 4.68
C GLY A 134 -3.01 -0.26 5.74
N HIS A 135 -3.17 -0.66 7.00
CA HIS A 135 -2.38 -0.12 8.11
C HIS A 135 -2.20 -1.18 9.20
N SER A 136 -1.33 -0.93 10.17
CA SER A 136 -0.92 -1.93 11.18
C SER A 136 -2.05 -2.47 12.07
N PHE A 137 -3.21 -1.82 12.10
CA PHE A 137 -4.38 -2.23 12.89
C PHE A 137 -5.46 -2.90 12.03
N ALA A 138 -5.27 -2.91 10.71
CA ALA A 138 -6.25 -3.42 9.78
C ALA A 138 -6.23 -4.95 9.77
N HIS A 139 -7.37 -5.54 9.41
CA HIS A 139 -7.44 -6.95 9.05
C HIS A 139 -6.69 -7.21 7.73
N ALA A 140 -6.33 -8.47 7.48
CA ALA A 140 -5.58 -8.84 6.28
C ALA A 140 -6.34 -8.51 4.97
N ASP A 141 -7.68 -8.51 4.98
CA ASP A 141 -8.51 -8.18 3.81
C ASP A 141 -8.30 -6.73 3.31
N ILE A 142 -8.06 -5.81 4.23
CA ILE A 142 -7.79 -4.39 3.98
C ILE A 142 -6.36 -4.18 3.43
N CYS A 143 -5.45 -5.12 3.71
CA CYS A 143 -4.07 -5.06 3.27
C CYS A 143 -3.82 -5.77 1.92
N ARG A 144 -4.84 -6.35 1.28
CA ARG A 144 -4.69 -7.03 -0.02
C ARG A 144 -4.18 -6.06 -1.10
N SER A 145 -3.44 -6.58 -2.08
CA SER A 145 -2.93 -5.80 -3.21
C SER A 145 -4.01 -5.00 -3.93
N ALA A 146 -5.21 -5.59 -4.08
CA ALA A 146 -6.36 -4.99 -4.76
C ALA A 146 -7.25 -4.13 -3.86
N PHE A 147 -7.01 -4.10 -2.54
CA PHE A 147 -7.86 -3.32 -1.65
C PHE A 147 -7.58 -1.84 -1.85
N ARG A 148 -8.66 -1.07 -1.96
CA ARG A 148 -8.62 0.38 -2.11
C ARG A 148 -9.57 1.02 -1.12
N SER A 149 -9.18 2.19 -0.65
CA SER A 149 -10.09 3.05 0.11
C SER A 149 -9.83 4.50 -0.32
N ALA A 150 -10.63 5.42 0.20
CA ALA A 150 -10.48 6.83 -0.12
C ALA A 150 -10.73 7.71 1.10
N ILE A 151 -10.09 8.87 1.12
CA ILE A 151 -10.20 9.83 2.22
C ILE A 151 -10.24 11.26 1.68
N ASP A 152 -10.96 12.14 2.36
CA ASP A 152 -10.91 13.57 2.07
C ASP A 152 -9.46 14.06 2.26
N PRO A 153 -8.84 14.70 1.25
CA PRO A 153 -7.44 15.10 1.30
C PRO A 153 -7.12 16.15 2.38
N SER A 154 -8.13 16.80 2.98
CA SER A 154 -7.98 17.69 4.13
C SER A 154 -7.95 16.96 5.48
N THR A 155 -8.35 15.68 5.51
CA THR A 155 -8.40 14.89 6.74
C THR A 155 -7.01 14.42 7.15
N ARG A 156 -6.67 14.65 8.43
CA ARG A 156 -5.49 14.07 9.06
C ARG A 156 -5.85 12.73 9.68
N HIS A 157 -5.18 11.67 9.24
CA HIS A 157 -5.39 10.32 9.75
C HIS A 157 -4.07 9.77 10.30
N THR A 158 -4.09 9.24 11.53
CA THR A 158 -2.87 8.82 12.25
C THR A 158 -2.12 7.66 11.61
N TYR A 159 -2.78 6.96 10.68
CA TYR A 159 -2.20 5.85 9.92
C TYR A 159 -2.12 6.15 8.43
N ALA A 160 -2.20 7.42 8.02
CA ALA A 160 -1.94 7.82 6.64
C ALA A 160 -0.49 8.30 6.51
N GLY A 161 0.20 7.71 5.55
CA GLY A 161 1.53 8.04 5.09
C GLY A 161 1.55 8.26 3.58
N VAL A 162 2.76 8.30 3.03
CA VAL A 162 3.00 8.52 1.61
C VAL A 162 4.21 7.70 1.17
N ARG A 163 4.20 7.24 -0.08
CA ARG A 163 5.43 6.99 -0.83
C ARG A 163 5.45 7.88 -2.05
N ILE A 164 6.65 8.18 -2.53
CA ILE A 164 6.86 9.06 -3.67
C ILE A 164 7.34 8.22 -4.85
N ALA A 165 6.78 8.50 -6.03
CA ALA A 165 7.28 8.02 -7.30
C ALA A 165 8.15 9.10 -7.95
N MET A 166 9.15 8.67 -8.72
CA MET A 166 9.97 9.55 -9.55
C MET A 166 9.82 9.09 -10.99
N ASP A 167 9.52 10.02 -11.90
CA ASP A 167 9.45 9.69 -13.31
C ASP A 167 10.82 9.25 -13.83
N ALA A 168 10.81 8.23 -14.69
CA ALA A 168 12.03 7.76 -15.32
C ALA A 168 12.66 8.90 -16.16
N PRO A 169 14.00 9.02 -16.18
CA PRO A 169 14.67 9.91 -17.11
C PRO A 169 14.24 9.58 -18.55
N LYS A 170 13.97 10.61 -19.34
CA LYS A 170 13.76 10.47 -20.78
C LYS A 170 15.05 10.06 -21.49
#